data_AF-A0A920HRT8-F1
#
_entry.id   AF-A0A920HRT8-F1
#
_cell.length_a   1.000
_cell.length_b   1.000
_cell.length_c   1.000
_cell.angle_alpha   90.00
_cell.angle_beta   90.00
_cell.angle_gamma   90.00
#
_symmetry.space_group_name_H-M   'P 1'
#
loop_
_entity.id
_entity.type
_entity.pdbx_description
1 polymer ?
#
loop_
_entity_poly.entity_id
_entity_poly.type
_entity_poly.pdbx_seq_one_letter_code
_entity_poly.pdbx_strand_id
1 'polypeptide(L)' 'MGTAEDIANCALFLASDESVYVTGSEYTVDAGLTAK' A
#
# COMPACT_ATOMS: atom_id res chain seq x y z
N MET A 1 -3.27 1.71 -15.84
CA MET A 1 -4.18 0.77 -15.16
C MET A 1 -3.38 0.12 -14.06
N GLY A 2 -3.95 -0.07 -12.87
CA GLY A 2 -3.28 -0.81 -11.79
C GLY A 2 -3.19 -2.30 -12.11
N THR A 3 -2.19 -2.95 -11.55
CA THR A 3 -1.87 -4.37 -11.70
C THR A 3 -1.90 -5.08 -10.36
N ALA A 4 -1.89 -6.42 -10.36
CA ALA A 4 -1.78 -7.20 -9.13
C ALA A 4 -0.45 -6.94 -8.40
N GLU A 5 0.60 -6.57 -9.14
CA GLU A 5 1.93 -6.27 -8.60
C GLU A 5 1.93 -5.00 -7.75
N ASP A 6 1.13 -3.99 -8.11
CA ASP A 6 1.00 -2.76 -7.32
C ASP A 6 0.46 -3.04 -5.91
N ILE A 7 -0.53 -3.94 -5.79
CA ILE A 7 -1.06 -4.37 -4.50
C ILE A 7 -0.06 -5.28 -3.77
N ALA A 8 0.57 -6.21 -4.48
CA ALA A 8 1.53 -7.13 -3.88
C ALA A 8 2.72 -6.40 -3.24
N ASN A 9 3.21 -5.34 -3.89
CA ASN A 9 4.31 -4.52 -3.34
C ASN A 9 3.89 -3.76 -2.08
N CYS A 10 2.69 -3.19 -2.03
CA CYS A 10 2.17 -2.54 -0.82
C CYS A 10 1.99 -3.55 0.33
N ALA A 11 1.45 -4.73 0.03
CA ALA A 11 1.31 -5.81 1.02
C ALA A 11 2.67 -6.33 1.51
N LEU A 12 3.65 -6.47 0.61
CA LEU A 12 5.01 -6.87 0.96
C LEU A 12 5.67 -5.86 1.91
N PHE A 13 5.54 -4.56 1.63
CA PHE A 13 6.00 -3.51 2.52
C PHE A 13 5.35 -3.63 3.91
N LEU A 14 4.01 -3.71 3.99
CA LEU A 14 3.27 -3.79 5.25
C LEU A 14 3.53 -5.07 6.06
N ALA A 15 3.98 -6.13 5.40
CA ALA A 15 4.36 -7.39 6.03
C ALA A 15 5.85 -7.47 6.40
N SER A 16 6.64 -6.44 6.08
CA SER A 16 8.08 -6.42 6.29
C SER A 16 8.49 -5.67 7.57
N ASP A 17 9.74 -5.82 7.96
CA ASP A 17 10.34 -5.04 9.05
C ASP A 17 10.42 -3.54 8.73
N GLU A 18 10.35 -3.14 7.45
CA GLU A 18 10.38 -1.72 7.05
C GLU A 18 9.17 -0.94 7.54
N SER A 19 8.06 -1.63 7.83
CA SER A 19 6.82 -1.03 8.32
C SER A 19 6.62 -1.24 9.84
N VAL A 20 7.67 -1.52 10.62
CA VAL A 20 7.57 -1.86 12.05
C VAL A 20 6.84 -0.81 12.91
N TYR A 21 6.84 0.45 12.47
CA TYR A 21 6.14 1.55 13.16
C TYR A 21 4.87 2.02 12.45
N VAL A 22 4.47 1.34 11.37
CA VAL A 22 3.27 1.64 10.59
C VAL A 22 2.13 0.77 11.10
N THR A 23 1.21 1.37 11.84
CA THR A 23 0.03 0.70 12.40
C THR A 23 -1.15 1.66 12.49
N GLY A 24 -2.38 1.12 12.44
CA GLY A 24 -3.61 1.91 12.56
C GLY A 24 -3.94 2.80 11.35
N SER A 25 -3.30 2.56 10.21
CA SER A 25 -3.46 3.35 8.98
C SER A 25 -3.97 2.50 7.82
N GLU A 26 -4.82 3.09 6.98
CA GLU A 26 -5.25 2.51 5.71
C GLU A 26 -4.40 3.07 4.56
N TYR A 27 -4.02 2.21 3.61
CA TYR A 27 -3.21 2.58 2.45
C TYR A 27 -3.99 2.34 1.15
N THR A 28 -4.29 3.42 0.43
CA THR A 28 -4.97 3.35 -0.87
C THR A 28 -3.96 3.20 -2.00
N VAL A 29 -4.10 2.14 -2.80
CA VAL A 29 -3.27 1.86 -3.99
C VAL A 29 -4.13 2.05 -5.25
N ASP A 30 -4.39 3.30 -5.62
CA ASP A 30 -5.36 3.63 -6.67
C ASP A 30 -4.85 4.66 -7.69
N ALA A 31 -3.54 4.96 -7.71
CA ALA A 31 -2.94 6.00 -8.55
C ALA A 31 -3.58 7.40 -8.39
N GLY A 32 -4.09 7.72 -7.19
CA GLY A 32 -4.62 9.03 -6.85
C GLY A 32 -6.08 9.25 -7.28
N LEU A 33 -6.82 8.18 -7.58
CA LEU A 33 -8.24 8.27 -7.95
C LEU A 33 -9.09 8.88 -6.82
N THR A 34 -8.74 8.62 -5.56
CA THR A 34 -9.44 9.17 -4.38
C THR A 34 -8.90 10.51 -3.89
N ALA A 35 -7.84 11.07 -4.50
CA ALA A 35 -7.13 12.25 -3.99
C ALA A 35 -7.81 13.61 -4.30
N LYS A 36 -9.11 13.64 -4.56
CA LYS A 36 -9.86 14.85 -4.91
C LYS A 36 -10.41 15.61 -3.71
#